data_AF-A0A514WXX8-F1
#
_entry.id   AF-A0A514WXX8-F1
#
_cell.length_a   1.000
_cell.length_b   1.000
_cell.length_c   1.000
_cell.angle_alpha   90.00
_cell.angle_beta   90.00
_cell.angle_gamma   90.00
#
_symmetry.space_group_name_H-M   'P 1'
#
loop_
_entity.id
_entity.type
_entity.pdbx_description
1 polymer ?
#
loop_
_entity_poly.entity_id
_entity_poly.type
_entity_poly.pdbx_seq_one_letter_code
_entity_poly.pdbx_strand_id
1 'polypeptide(L)'
;MRSLKLIIINALTLIIGLGLMSGSVSQRNAEAARFETIPSIQVNRLGNLRGQYLTVLYAVGSRPFISTDASQINISQVKESRTVYVTSDAVTLPAVQVEKEGFRPSYNIVVFVVSPQSNYSWVNADGSVPQGISATGNHMSSSISSINKTDVDSFITAQGENAVLNVNLN
;
A
#
# COMPACT_ATOMS: atom_id res chain seq x y z
N MET A 1 39.44 -12.11 -76.29
CA MET A 1 39.84 -10.92 -75.50
C MET A 1 38.66 -9.96 -75.41
N ARG A 2 38.37 -9.48 -74.19
CA ARG A 2 37.42 -8.40 -73.81
C ARG A 2 35.92 -8.64 -74.01
N SER A 3 35.21 -8.80 -72.89
CA SER A 3 34.05 -7.97 -72.58
C SER A 3 33.82 -7.95 -71.07
N LEU A 4 33.84 -6.74 -70.50
CA LEU A 4 33.51 -6.41 -69.12
C LEU A 4 32.02 -6.68 -68.86
N LYS A 5 31.69 -7.28 -67.71
CA LYS A 5 30.43 -6.99 -67.03
C LYS A 5 30.71 -6.65 -65.57
N LEU A 6 30.71 -5.35 -65.33
CA LEU A 6 30.61 -4.73 -64.02
C LEU A 6 29.21 -5.04 -63.46
N ILE A 7 29.13 -5.64 -62.27
CA ILE A 7 27.90 -5.64 -61.46
C ILE A 7 28.25 -4.91 -60.18
N ILE A 8 27.75 -3.67 -60.07
CA ILE A 8 27.69 -2.90 -58.82
C ILE A 8 26.32 -3.20 -58.24
N ILE A 9 26.24 -3.86 -57.07
CA ILE A 9 25.06 -3.80 -56.21
C ILE A 9 25.50 -3.53 -54.77
N ASN A 10 24.98 -2.40 -54.30
CA ASN A 10 24.94 -1.77 -52.98
C ASN A 10 25.23 -2.61 -51.72
N ALA A 11 25.93 -1.95 -50.80
CA ALA A 11 26.11 -2.33 -49.41
C ALA A 11 24.78 -2.50 -48.67
N LEU A 12 24.65 -3.58 -47.90
CA LEU A 12 23.75 -3.64 -46.76
C LEU A 12 24.49 -4.33 -45.61
N THR A 13 24.94 -3.51 -44.68
CA THR A 13 25.38 -3.87 -43.33
C THR A 13 24.25 -4.59 -42.62
N LEU A 14 24.40 -5.89 -42.33
CA LEU A 14 23.58 -6.55 -41.32
C LEU A 14 24.39 -6.65 -40.03
N ILE A 15 24.04 -5.74 -39.12
CA ILE A 15 24.51 -5.62 -37.75
C ILE A 15 24.35 -6.98 -37.05
N ILE A 16 25.46 -7.47 -36.51
CA ILE A 16 25.48 -8.56 -35.52
C ILE A 16 24.70 -8.06 -34.31
N GLY A 17 23.46 -8.53 -34.17
CA GLY A 17 22.58 -8.26 -33.04
C GLY A 17 23.10 -8.93 -31.76
N LEU A 18 24.12 -8.32 -31.16
CA LEU A 18 24.31 -8.32 -29.71
C LEU A 18 23.12 -7.55 -29.12
N GLY A 19 22.14 -8.23 -28.53
CA GLY A 19 21.11 -7.52 -27.76
C GLY A 19 19.78 -8.23 -27.65
N LEU A 20 19.71 -9.34 -26.92
CA LEU A 20 18.44 -9.85 -26.40
C LEU A 20 18.64 -10.52 -25.01
N MET A 21 19.29 -9.82 -24.07
CA MET A 21 19.27 -10.21 -22.66
C MET A 21 19.31 -8.98 -21.74
N SER A 22 18.31 -8.10 -21.83
CA SER A 22 18.16 -6.97 -20.89
C SER A 22 16.71 -6.56 -20.59
N GLY A 23 15.72 -7.33 -21.06
CA GLY A 23 14.31 -6.96 -20.92
C GLY A 23 13.67 -7.22 -19.55
N SER A 24 14.18 -8.17 -18.75
CA SER A 24 13.49 -8.63 -17.54
C SER A 24 13.93 -7.92 -16.25
N VAL A 25 15.13 -7.37 -16.20
CA VAL A 25 15.65 -6.67 -15.00
C VAL A 25 15.15 -5.23 -14.92
N SER A 26 14.98 -4.56 -16.07
CA SER A 26 14.52 -3.17 -16.14
C SER A 26 13.05 -2.98 -15.75
N GLN A 27 12.18 -3.98 -15.98
CA GLN A 27 10.76 -3.89 -15.64
C GLN A 27 10.48 -4.00 -14.14
N ARG A 28 11.17 -4.90 -13.42
CA ARG A 28 11.02 -5.02 -11.95
C ARG A 28 11.42 -3.75 -11.20
N ASN A 29 12.48 -3.08 -11.66
CA ASN A 29 12.92 -1.81 -11.06
C ASN A 29 11.95 -0.66 -11.33
N ALA A 30 11.27 -0.65 -12.48
CA ALA A 30 10.27 0.37 -12.81
C ALA A 30 8.96 0.19 -12.03
N GLU A 31 8.56 -1.06 -11.77
CA GLU A 31 7.36 -1.40 -10.98
C GLU A 31 7.57 -1.11 -9.49
N ALA A 32 8.73 -1.47 -8.93
CA ALA A 32 9.12 -1.11 -7.56
C ALA A 32 9.28 0.40 -7.34
N ALA A 33 9.56 1.17 -8.41
CA ALA A 33 9.59 2.63 -8.36
C ALA A 33 8.18 3.25 -8.31
N ARG A 34 7.15 2.55 -8.79
CA ARG A 34 5.77 3.04 -8.86
C ARG A 34 4.88 2.54 -7.74
N PHE A 35 5.16 1.34 -7.23
CA PHE A 35 4.35 0.71 -6.19
C PHE A 35 5.19 0.42 -4.95
N GLU A 36 4.50 0.43 -3.82
CA GLU A 36 5.01 0.00 -2.53
C GLU A 36 4.22 -1.21 -2.06
N THR A 37 4.91 -2.29 -1.75
CA THR A 37 4.27 -3.48 -1.18
C THR A 37 4.14 -3.31 0.33
N ILE A 38 2.93 -3.52 0.82
CA ILE A 38 2.63 -3.65 2.24
C ILE A 38 2.45 -5.14 2.54
N PRO A 39 3.14 -5.70 3.56
CA PRO A 39 3.06 -7.11 3.89
C PRO A 39 1.64 -7.48 4.35
N SER A 40 1.39 -8.78 4.43
CA SER A 40 0.13 -9.26 5.05
C SER A 40 0.09 -8.85 6.51
N ILE A 41 -1.07 -8.43 7.01
CA ILE A 41 -1.25 -7.97 8.38
C ILE A 41 -2.22 -8.90 9.09
N GLN A 42 -1.83 -9.45 10.24
CA GLN A 42 -2.73 -10.14 11.15
C GLN A 42 -3.06 -9.23 12.33
N VAL A 43 -4.32 -8.84 12.42
CA VAL A 43 -4.86 -8.06 13.54
C VAL A 43 -5.44 -9.03 14.56
N ASN A 44 -4.96 -8.95 15.80
CA ASN A 44 -5.26 -9.83 16.91
C ASN A 44 -6.06 -9.09 18.00
N ARG A 45 -6.57 -9.86 18.98
CA ARG A 45 -7.38 -9.39 20.12
C ARG A 45 -8.74 -8.81 19.71
N LEU A 46 -9.34 -9.39 18.69
CA LEU A 46 -10.64 -8.99 18.16
C LEU A 46 -11.82 -9.74 18.81
N GLY A 47 -11.58 -10.60 19.80
CA GLY A 47 -12.58 -11.45 20.43
C GLY A 47 -13.81 -10.69 20.95
N ASN A 48 -13.59 -9.55 21.62
CA ASN A 48 -14.67 -8.68 22.13
C ASN A 48 -15.33 -7.82 21.04
N LEU A 49 -14.79 -7.86 19.83
CA LEU A 49 -15.20 -7.05 18.69
C LEU A 49 -15.81 -7.90 17.56
N ARG A 50 -16.08 -9.18 17.83
CA ARG A 50 -16.79 -10.07 16.91
C ARG A 50 -18.16 -9.51 16.56
N GLY A 51 -18.55 -9.69 15.31
CA GLY A 51 -19.80 -9.17 14.78
C GLY A 51 -19.72 -7.74 14.25
N GLN A 52 -18.55 -7.11 14.34
CA GLN A 52 -18.26 -5.78 13.82
C GLN A 52 -17.40 -5.84 12.55
N TYR A 53 -17.05 -4.69 12.01
CA TYR A 53 -16.22 -4.54 10.82
C TYR A 53 -14.89 -3.87 11.16
N LEU A 54 -13.79 -4.49 10.75
CA LEU A 54 -12.46 -3.92 10.80
C LEU A 54 -12.17 -3.24 9.46
N THR A 55 -11.98 -1.93 9.49
CA THR A 55 -11.51 -1.12 8.37
C THR A 55 -10.05 -0.74 8.60
N VAL A 56 -9.19 -1.06 7.64
CA VAL A 56 -7.77 -0.69 7.65
C VAL A 56 -7.53 0.36 6.58
N LEU A 57 -6.99 1.50 7.00
CA LEU A 57 -6.68 2.64 6.15
C LEU A 57 -5.17 2.77 6.03
N TYR A 58 -4.66 2.73 4.80
CA TYR A 58 -3.29 3.09 4.48
C TYR A 58 -3.29 4.54 4.03
N ALA A 59 -2.68 5.42 4.82
CA ALA A 59 -2.95 6.84 4.70
C ALA A 59 -1.70 7.72 4.84
N VAL A 60 -1.83 8.93 4.30
CA VAL A 60 -0.95 10.05 4.59
C VAL A 60 -1.64 10.90 5.65
N GLY A 61 -1.01 11.03 6.80
CA GLY A 61 -1.56 11.80 7.92
C GLY A 61 -0.50 12.20 8.93
N SER A 62 -0.93 12.89 9.99
CA SER A 62 -0.10 13.29 11.11
C SER A 62 -0.78 12.93 12.43
N ARG A 63 0.02 12.41 13.36
CA ARG A 63 -0.41 12.26 14.75
C ARG A 63 -0.27 13.60 15.47
N PRO A 64 -1.19 13.94 16.37
CA PRO A 64 -1.03 15.09 17.25
C PRO A 64 0.21 14.93 18.14
N PHE A 65 0.96 16.01 18.32
CA PHE A 65 2.22 15.99 19.08
C PHE A 65 2.05 15.61 20.56
N ILE A 66 0.89 15.89 21.14
CA ILE A 66 0.62 15.79 22.58
C ILE A 66 -0.38 14.68 22.95
N SER A 67 -0.90 13.95 21.97
CA SER A 67 -1.95 12.97 22.21
C SER A 67 -1.59 11.63 21.60
N THR A 68 -1.85 10.58 22.38
CA THR A 68 -1.72 9.18 21.96
C THR A 68 -3.03 8.62 21.44
N ASP A 69 -4.11 9.39 21.46
CA ASP A 69 -5.41 8.96 20.97
C ASP A 69 -5.41 8.90 19.44
N ALA A 70 -5.63 7.70 18.92
CA ALA A 70 -5.67 7.46 17.49
C ALA A 70 -6.86 8.16 16.81
N SER A 71 -7.93 8.48 17.54
CA SER A 71 -9.07 9.24 16.99
C SER A 71 -8.69 10.67 16.56
N GLN A 72 -7.59 11.20 17.10
CA GLN A 72 -7.13 12.56 16.82
C GLN A 72 -6.11 12.64 15.67
N ILE A 73 -5.86 11.52 14.98
CA ILE A 73 -5.01 11.51 13.78
C ILE A 73 -5.65 12.40 12.72
N ASN A 74 -4.88 13.32 12.16
CA ASN A 74 -5.31 14.10 11.02
C ASN A 74 -4.88 13.38 9.73
N ILE A 75 -5.83 12.95 8.91
CA ILE A 75 -5.57 12.27 7.64
C ILE A 75 -5.80 13.24 6.48
N SER A 76 -4.79 13.45 5.66
CA SER A 76 -4.93 14.26 4.43
C SER A 76 -5.44 13.41 3.25
N GLN A 77 -4.97 12.16 3.14
CA GLN A 77 -5.31 11.28 2.04
C GLN A 77 -5.30 9.82 2.46
N VAL A 78 -6.35 9.08 2.12
CA VAL A 78 -6.41 7.62 2.16
C VAL A 78 -6.01 7.09 0.78
N LYS A 79 -5.03 6.19 0.77
CA LYS A 79 -4.43 5.65 -0.45
C LYS A 79 -4.97 4.28 -0.81
N GLU A 80 -5.30 3.50 0.21
CA GLU A 80 -5.97 2.22 0.11
C GLU A 80 -6.80 2.01 1.38
N SER A 81 -7.96 1.38 1.23
CA SER A 81 -8.82 1.02 2.36
C SER A 81 -9.36 -0.39 2.20
N ARG A 82 -9.42 -1.14 3.29
CA ARG A 82 -9.99 -2.49 3.29
C ARG A 82 -10.88 -2.71 4.50
N THR A 83 -12.09 -3.18 4.24
CA THR A 83 -13.05 -3.52 5.29
C THR A 83 -13.32 -5.02 5.27
N VAL A 84 -13.23 -5.64 6.44
CA VAL A 84 -13.45 -7.07 6.66
C VAL A 84 -14.33 -7.28 7.87
N TYR A 85 -15.20 -8.30 7.81
CA TYR A 85 -16.06 -8.65 8.93
C TYR A 85 -15.28 -9.46 9.97
N VAL A 86 -15.41 -9.11 11.25
CA VAL A 86 -14.70 -9.75 12.35
C VAL A 86 -15.46 -11.00 12.80
N THR A 87 -14.97 -12.17 12.40
CA THR A 87 -15.56 -13.47 12.74
C THR A 87 -14.79 -14.21 13.84
N SER A 88 -13.54 -13.85 14.09
CA SER A 88 -12.64 -14.56 14.99
C SER A 88 -11.83 -13.59 15.86
N ASP A 89 -10.99 -14.10 16.77
CA ASP A 89 -10.10 -13.26 17.59
C ASP A 89 -8.94 -12.64 16.78
N ALA A 90 -8.65 -13.22 15.61
CA ALA A 90 -7.67 -12.70 14.67
C ALA A 90 -8.25 -12.56 13.27
N VAL A 91 -7.81 -11.55 12.53
CA VAL A 91 -8.17 -11.34 11.13
C VAL A 91 -6.91 -11.05 10.33
N THR A 92 -6.69 -11.82 9.27
CA THR A 92 -5.57 -11.62 8.35
C THR A 92 -6.03 -10.85 7.13
N LEU A 93 -5.36 -9.74 6.84
CA LEU A 93 -5.49 -8.95 5.64
C LEU A 93 -4.35 -9.32 4.68
N PRO A 94 -4.65 -9.66 3.42
CA PRO A 94 -3.60 -10.00 2.47
C PRO A 94 -2.77 -8.77 2.11
N ALA A 95 -1.52 -9.02 1.71
CA ALA A 95 -0.61 -8.00 1.21
C ALA A 95 -1.25 -7.10 0.15
N VAL A 96 -0.83 -5.83 0.12
CA VAL A 96 -1.38 -4.82 -0.79
C VAL A 96 -0.28 -4.07 -1.49
N GLN A 97 -0.55 -3.59 -2.70
CA GLN A 97 0.32 -2.64 -3.38
C GLN A 97 -0.33 -1.27 -3.36
N VAL A 98 0.43 -0.26 -2.95
CA VAL A 98 -0.02 1.13 -2.90
C VAL A 98 0.85 1.97 -3.83
N GLU A 99 0.22 2.83 -4.63
CA GLU A 99 0.93 3.67 -5.59
C GLU A 99 1.76 4.75 -4.90
N LYS A 100 3.00 4.92 -5.36
CA LYS A 100 3.93 5.96 -4.91
C LYS A 100 3.75 7.21 -5.76
N GLU A 101 3.76 8.37 -5.11
CA GLU A 101 3.83 9.67 -5.79
C GLU A 101 5.30 10.11 -5.90
N GLY A 102 5.94 9.69 -6.99
CA GLY A 102 7.37 9.95 -7.22
C GLY A 102 8.24 9.23 -6.19
N PHE A 103 9.10 9.97 -5.49
CA PHE A 103 10.01 9.41 -4.47
C PHE A 103 9.43 9.47 -3.04
N ARG A 104 8.18 9.92 -2.87
CA ARG A 104 7.54 9.98 -1.55
C ARG A 104 6.99 8.61 -1.18
N PRO A 105 7.01 8.24 0.12
CA PRO A 105 6.34 7.04 0.57
C PRO A 105 4.85 7.11 0.24
N SER A 106 4.28 5.98 -0.16
CA SER A 106 2.90 5.91 -0.62
C SER A 106 1.91 6.20 0.52
N TYR A 107 2.25 5.84 1.76
CA TYR A 107 1.55 6.14 3.01
C TYR A 107 2.58 6.43 4.11
N ASN A 108 2.16 6.98 5.25
CA ASN A 108 3.04 7.12 6.42
C ASN A 108 2.44 6.57 7.72
N ILE A 109 1.14 6.25 7.70
CA ILE A 109 0.42 5.69 8.83
C ILE A 109 -0.57 4.62 8.35
N VAL A 110 -0.73 3.57 9.15
CA VAL A 110 -1.79 2.57 8.98
C VAL A 110 -2.75 2.73 10.15
N VAL A 111 -4.03 2.93 9.87
CA VAL A 111 -5.07 3.11 10.89
C VAL A 111 -6.01 1.92 10.85
N PHE A 112 -6.27 1.33 12.01
CA PHE A 112 -7.19 0.23 12.22
C PHE A 112 -8.41 0.77 12.95
N VAL A 113 -9.57 0.69 12.30
CA VAL A 113 -10.83 1.12 12.86
C VAL A 113 -11.74 -0.08 12.96
N VAL A 114 -12.27 -0.34 14.15
CA VAL A 114 -13.38 -1.29 14.31
C VAL A 114 -14.67 -0.51 14.45
N SER A 115 -15.68 -0.87 13.66
CA SER A 115 -16.95 -0.15 13.60
C SER A 115 -18.14 -1.13 13.56
N PRO A 116 -19.30 -0.76 14.12
CA PRO A 116 -20.48 -1.62 14.09
C PRO A 116 -21.06 -1.89 12.69
N GLN A 117 -20.71 -1.07 11.69
CA GLN A 117 -21.28 -1.10 10.34
C GLN A 117 -20.17 -1.06 9.28
N SER A 118 -20.38 -1.68 8.12
CA SER A 118 -19.34 -1.88 7.10
C SER A 118 -18.91 -0.63 6.33
N ASN A 119 -19.68 0.44 6.39
CA ASN A 119 -19.49 1.66 5.60
C ASN A 119 -18.86 2.80 6.41
N TYR A 120 -17.99 2.48 7.37
CA TYR A 120 -17.27 3.48 8.14
C TYR A 120 -16.54 4.48 7.23
N SER A 121 -16.64 5.76 7.55
CA SER A 121 -15.94 6.84 6.87
C SER A 121 -15.16 7.65 7.89
N TRP A 122 -13.86 7.80 7.65
CA TRP A 122 -12.99 8.63 8.48
C TRP A 122 -13.32 10.10 8.29
N VAL A 123 -13.43 10.82 9.40
CA VAL A 123 -13.56 12.27 9.46
C VAL A 123 -12.56 12.79 10.48
N ASN A 124 -11.79 13.78 10.08
CA ASN A 124 -10.81 14.42 10.96
C ASN A 124 -11.52 15.20 12.07
N ALA A 125 -10.80 15.49 13.15
CA ALA A 125 -11.35 16.22 14.30
C ALA A 125 -11.88 17.63 13.93
N ASP A 126 -11.40 18.23 12.84
CA ASP A 126 -11.89 19.50 12.30
C ASP A 126 -13.14 19.37 11.41
N GLY A 127 -13.66 18.15 11.24
CA GLY A 127 -14.81 17.84 10.40
C GLY A 127 -14.48 17.62 8.91
N SER A 128 -13.20 17.73 8.51
CA SER A 128 -12.80 17.49 7.13
C SER A 128 -12.79 16.00 6.79
N VAL A 129 -13.21 15.68 5.56
CA VAL A 129 -13.11 14.31 5.00
C VAL A 129 -11.80 14.22 4.21
N PRO A 130 -10.94 13.22 4.48
CA PRO A 130 -9.71 13.03 3.73
C PRO A 130 -9.97 12.76 2.23
N GLN A 131 -8.98 13.05 1.39
CA GLN A 131 -9.04 12.62 -0.02
C GLN A 131 -8.98 11.09 -0.11
N GLY A 132 -9.61 10.51 -1.13
CA GLY A 132 -9.53 9.06 -1.40
C GLY A 132 -10.42 8.17 -0.54
N ILE A 133 -11.31 8.75 0.28
CA ILE A 133 -12.39 8.01 0.97
C ILE A 133 -13.75 8.58 0.57
N SER A 134 -14.77 7.72 0.48
CA SER A 134 -16.15 8.16 0.31
C SER A 134 -16.71 8.63 1.66
N ALA A 135 -17.21 9.86 1.68
CA ALA A 135 -17.94 10.37 2.84
C ALA A 135 -19.24 9.57 3.03
N THR A 136 -19.44 9.01 4.21
CA THR A 136 -20.71 8.42 4.65
C THR A 136 -21.17 9.13 5.91
N GLY A 137 -22.41 8.92 6.34
CA GLY A 137 -22.86 9.43 7.66
C GLY A 137 -22.40 8.59 8.85
N ASN A 138 -21.64 7.51 8.60
CA ASN A 138 -21.21 6.59 9.64
C ASN A 138 -19.75 6.84 10.02
N HIS A 139 -19.56 7.46 11.17
CA HIS A 139 -18.25 7.71 11.78
C HIS A 139 -18.09 6.97 13.11
N MET A 140 -19.02 6.06 13.43
CA MET A 140 -19.02 5.35 14.70
C MET A 140 -17.89 4.32 14.71
N SER A 141 -17.05 4.39 15.72
CA SER A 141 -15.99 3.42 15.97
C SER A 141 -16.12 2.87 17.39
N SER A 142 -15.82 1.58 17.52
CA SER A 142 -15.69 0.88 18.80
C SER A 142 -14.23 0.87 19.27
N SER A 143 -13.28 0.92 18.34
CA SER A 143 -11.85 0.94 18.61
C SER A 143 -11.11 1.60 17.46
N ILE A 144 -10.09 2.40 17.77
CA ILE A 144 -9.15 2.95 16.79
C ILE A 144 -7.73 2.70 17.28
N SER A 145 -6.89 2.12 16.42
CA SER A 145 -5.46 1.96 16.65
C SER A 145 -4.70 2.34 15.38
N SER A 146 -3.39 2.50 15.49
CA SER A 146 -2.56 2.86 14.35
C SER A 146 -1.10 2.53 14.57
N ILE A 147 -0.37 2.27 13.49
CA ILE A 147 1.08 2.06 13.46
C ILE A 147 1.71 2.99 12.42
N ASN A 148 2.96 3.37 12.63
CA ASN A 148 3.67 4.21 11.66
C ASN A 148 4.30 3.35 10.57
N LYS A 149 4.50 3.93 9.39
CA LYS A 149 5.20 3.25 8.30
C LYS A 149 6.61 2.78 8.70
N THR A 150 7.31 3.53 9.55
CA THR A 150 8.63 3.13 10.07
C THR A 150 8.60 1.80 10.81
N ASP A 151 7.50 1.48 11.49
CA ASP A 151 7.33 0.22 12.21
C ASP A 151 7.11 -0.93 11.23
N VAL A 152 6.33 -0.67 10.18
CA VAL A 152 6.11 -1.61 9.06
C VAL A 152 7.42 -1.87 8.32
N ASP A 153 8.18 -0.83 8.00
CA ASP A 153 9.46 -0.95 7.30
C ASP A 153 10.51 -1.70 8.12
N SER A 154 10.55 -1.44 9.43
CA SER A 154 11.42 -2.16 10.36
C SER A 154 11.07 -3.65 10.40
N PHE A 155 9.78 -3.98 10.40
CA PHE A 155 9.31 -5.36 10.33
C PHE A 155 9.71 -6.04 9.01
N ILE A 156 9.46 -5.39 7.86
CA ILE A 156 9.83 -5.93 6.55
C ILE A 156 11.35 -6.18 6.48
N THR A 157 12.15 -5.25 6.99
CA THR A 157 13.61 -5.37 7.01
C THR A 157 14.06 -6.56 7.87
N ALA A 158 13.36 -6.85 8.98
CA ALA A 158 13.72 -7.91 9.90
C ALA A 158 13.21 -9.30 9.49
N GLN A 159 12.01 -9.39 8.90
CA GLN A 159 11.29 -10.66 8.68
C GLN A 159 11.02 -10.96 7.19
N GLY A 160 11.24 -10.00 6.30
CA GLY A 160 10.97 -10.10 4.87
C GLY A 160 9.54 -9.72 4.47
N GLU A 161 9.36 -9.38 3.19
CA GLU A 161 8.10 -8.88 2.62
C GLU A 161 6.94 -9.91 2.67
N ASN A 162 7.27 -11.20 2.74
CA ASN A 162 6.28 -12.29 2.77
C ASN A 162 5.82 -12.64 4.19
N ALA A 163 6.39 -12.03 5.22
CA ALA A 163 6.01 -12.28 6.61
C ALA A 163 4.66 -11.62 6.96
N VAL A 164 4.03 -12.10 8.03
CA VAL A 164 2.76 -11.57 8.53
C VAL A 164 3.02 -10.63 9.70
N LEU A 165 2.67 -9.35 9.55
CA LEU A 165 2.81 -8.34 10.59
C LEU A 165 1.69 -8.52 11.63
N ASN A 166 2.07 -8.81 12.87
CA ASN A 166 1.13 -8.97 13.97
C ASN A 166 0.82 -7.63 14.64
N VAL A 167 -0.45 -7.24 14.67
CA VAL A 167 -0.95 -6.02 15.31
C VAL A 167 -1.94 -6.40 16.39
N ASN A 168 -1.77 -5.89 17.61
CA ASN A 168 -2.73 -6.05 18.69
C ASN A 168 -3.57 -4.78 18.80
N LEU A 169 -4.90 -4.90 18.73
CA LEU A 169 -5.77 -3.81 19.19
C LEU A 169 -5.80 -3.84 20.72
N ASN A 170 -5.60 -2.68 21.34
CA ASN A 170 -5.67 -2.49 22.79
C ASN A 170 -7.03 -1.90 23.17
#